data_AF-D2U3R4-F1
#
_entry.id   AF-D2U3R4-F1
#
_cell.length_a   1.000
_cell.length_b   1.000
_cell.length_c   1.000
_cell.angle_alpha   90.00
_cell.angle_beta   90.00
_cell.angle_gamma   90.00
#
_symmetry.space_group_name_H-M   'P 1'
#
loop_
_entity.id
_entity.type
_entity.pdbx_description
1 polymer ?
#
loop_
_entity_poly.entity_id
_entity_poly.type
_entity_poly.pdbx_seq_one_letter_code
_entity_poly.pdbx_strand_id
1 'polypeptide(L)' 'RINEERKLELKRKILEIGNKTGDILKQSELVSYLIDNYLDDAVKDIIAKKTVRKA' A
#
# COMPACT_ATOMS: atom_id res chain seq x y z
N ARG A 1 -11.85 -2.04 -5.10
CA ARG A 1 -12.50 -0.89 -4.42
C ARG A 1 -11.86 -0.75 -3.04
N ILE A 2 -11.45 0.45 -2.64
CA ILE A 2 -10.98 0.72 -1.27
C ILE A 2 -12.23 1.00 -0.42
N ASN A 3 -12.52 0.15 0.57
CA ASN A 3 -13.60 0.35 1.54
C ASN A 3 -13.13 1.32 2.65
N GLU A 4 -14.06 1.74 3.51
CA GLU A 4 -13.74 2.71 4.57
C GLU A 4 -12.69 2.21 5.56
N GLU A 5 -12.67 0.90 5.82
CA GLU A 5 -11.65 0.27 6.66
C GLU A 5 -10.24 0.44 6.09
N ARG A 6 -10.04 0.12 4.81
CA ARG A 6 -8.75 0.30 4.13
C ARG A 6 -8.34 1.78 4.04
N LYS A 7 -9.30 2.69 3.89
CA LYS A 7 -9.01 4.14 3.96
C LYS A 7 -8.54 4.55 5.35
N LEU A 8 -9.17 4.02 6.40
CA LEU A 8 -8.78 4.30 7.77
C LEU A 8 -7.39 3.75 8.09
N GLU A 9 -7.07 2.56 7.59
CA GLU A 9 -5.74 1.97 7.74
C GLU A 9 -4.66 2.83 7.06
N LEU A 10 -4.90 3.30 5.83
CA LEU A 10 -4.01 4.25 5.16
C LEU A 10 -3.78 5.51 6.00
N LYS A 11 -4.83 6.09 6.60
CA LYS A 11 -4.69 7.26 7.49
C LYS A 11 -3.85 6.94 8.72
N ARG A 12 -4.06 5.79 9.36
CA ARG A 12 -3.28 5.36 10.52
C ARG A 12 -1.80 5.23 10.19
N LYS A 13 -1.47 4.65 9.03
CA LYS A 13 -0.07 4.52 8.59
C LYS A 13 0.59 5.85 8.29
N ILE A 14 -0.15 6.80 7.72
CA ILE A 14 0.35 8.17 7.52
C ILE A 14 0.63 8.86 8.85
N LEU A 15 -0.27 8.75 9.83
CA LEU A 15 -0.05 9.29 11.17
C LEU A 15 1.15 8.62 11.85
N GLU A 16 1.32 7.30 11.68
CA GLU A 16 2.47 6.57 12.20
C GLU A 16 3.78 7.09 11.60
N ILE A 17 3.82 7.35 10.28
CA ILE A 17 4.99 7.92 9.62
C ILE A 17 5.26 9.32 10.18
N GLY A 18 4.27 10.21 10.20
CA GLY A 18 4.46 11.58 10.70
C GLY A 18 4.87 11.65 12.16
N ASN A 19 4.36 10.76 13.02
CA ASN A 19 4.82 10.66 14.41
C ASN A 19 6.27 10.22 14.54
N LYS A 20 6.78 9.42 13.60
CA LYS A 20 8.15 8.87 13.62
C LYS A 20 9.16 9.77 12.91
N THR A 21 8.75 10.48 11.86
CA THR A 21 9.64 11.29 11.02
C THR A 21 9.50 12.79 11.27
N GLY A 22 8.40 13.24 11.87
CA GLY A 22 8.05 14.66 11.99
C GLY A 22 7.34 15.22 10.75
N ASP A 23 7.20 14.44 9.68
CA ASP A 23 6.66 14.89 8.39
C ASP A 23 5.22 14.41 8.14
N ILE A 24 4.34 15.36 7.81
CA ILE A 24 2.94 15.05 7.49
C ILE A 24 2.83 14.72 6.00
N LEU A 25 2.67 13.44 5.68
CA LEU A 25 2.36 12.97 4.33
C LEU A 25 0.87 13.05 4.01
N LYS A 26 0.54 13.37 2.77
CA LYS A 26 -0.83 13.22 2.23
C LYS A 26 -1.07 11.77 1.82
N GLN A 27 -2.34 11.38 1.84
CA GLN A 27 -2.76 10.05 1.37
C GLN A 27 -2.31 9.76 -0.07
N SER A 28 -2.39 10.75 -0.96
CA SER A 28 -1.95 10.61 -2.35
C SER A 28 -0.47 10.29 -2.45
N GLU A 29 0.37 10.88 -1.60
CA GLU A 29 1.83 10.68 -1.64
C GLU A 29 2.20 9.26 -1.22
N LEU A 30 1.58 8.74 -0.16
CA LEU A 30 1.78 7.35 0.23
C LEU A 30 1.30 6.38 -0.86
N VAL A 31 0.17 6.66 -1.50
CA VAL A 31 -0.35 5.82 -2.59
C VAL A 31 0.58 5.86 -3.81
N SER A 32 1.06 7.04 -4.21
CA SER A 32 2.04 7.17 -5.28
C SER A 32 3.32 6.40 -4.96
N TYR A 33 3.85 6.55 -3.74
CA TYR A 33 5.03 5.80 -3.29
C TYR A 33 4.83 4.29 -3.38
N LEU A 34 3.64 3.79 -2.99
CA LEU A 34 3.31 2.37 -3.10
C LEU A 34 3.29 1.88 -4.55
N ILE A 35 2.75 2.68 -5.47
CA ILE A 35 2.69 2.34 -6.89
C ILE A 35 4.10 2.33 -7.47
N ASP A 36 4.86 3.40 -7.26
CA ASP A 36 6.16 3.60 -7.92
C ASP A 36 7.22 2.59 -7.43
N ASN A 37 7.10 2.11 -6.18
CA ASN A 37 8.11 1.25 -5.57
C ASN A 37 7.68 -0.21 -5.39
N TYR A 38 6.38 -0.52 -5.34
CA TYR A 38 5.90 -1.87 -4.99
C TYR A 38 4.87 -2.47 -5.96
N LEU A 39 4.49 -1.77 -7.05
CA LEU A 39 3.53 -2.32 -8.02
C LEU A 39 4.03 -3.62 -8.65
N ASP A 40 5.28 -3.66 -9.10
CA ASP A 40 5.85 -4.82 -9.79
C ASP A 40 5.93 -6.05 -8.88
N ASP A 41 6.29 -5.86 -7.63
CA ASP A 41 6.35 -6.94 -6.64
C ASP A 41 4.95 -7.48 -6.33
N ALA A 42 3.96 -6.59 -6.19
CA ALA A 42 2.58 -6.99 -6.03
C ALA A 42 2.07 -7.78 -7.24
N VAL A 43 2.42 -7.37 -8.46
CA VAL A 43 2.06 -8.08 -9.70
C VAL A 43 2.69 -9.48 -9.71
N LYS A 44 3.99 -9.60 -9.42
CA LYS A 44 4.70 -10.90 -9.36
C LYS A 44 4.07 -11.84 -8.35
N ASP A 45 3.79 -11.38 -7.13
CA ASP A 45 3.17 -12.17 -6.08
C ASP A 45 1.77 -12.66 -6.48
N ILE A 46 0.95 -11.80 -7.08
CA ILE A 46 -0.39 -12.17 -7.56
C ILE A 46 -0.31 -13.24 -8.65
N ILE A 47 0.60 -13.09 -9.61
CA ILE A 47 0.80 -14.08 -10.68
C ILE A 47 1.25 -15.40 -10.06
N ALA A 48 2.27 -15.40 -9.21
CA ALA A 48 2.78 -16.59 -8.55
C ALA A 48 1.67 -17.35 -7.79
N LYS A 49 0.88 -16.65 -6.97
CA LYS A 49 -0.25 -17.23 -6.24
C LYS A 49 -1.31 -17.85 -7.14
N LYS A 50 -1.59 -17.24 -8.29
CA LYS A 50 -2.55 -17.77 -9.26
C LYS A 50 -2.00 -18.97 -10.03
N THR A 51 -0.71 -19.00 -10.31
CA THR A 51 -0.06 -20.14 -10.98
C THR A 51 0.03 -21.34 -10.04
N VAL A 52 0.42 -21.14 -8.77
CA VAL A 52 0.48 -22.21 -7.75
C VAL A 52 -0.90 -22.81 -7.47
N ARG A 53 -1.96 -22.00 -7.46
CA ARG A 53 -3.34 -22.51 -7.27
C ARG A 53 -3.90 -23.32 -8.45
N LYS A 54 -3.27 -23.24 -9.62
CA LYS A 54 -3.69 -23.97 -10.83
C LYS A 54 -2.90 -25.27 -11.06
N ALA A 55 -1.85 -25.50 -10.28
CA ALA A 55 -1.00 -26.68 -10.36
C ALA A 55 -1.49 -27.79 -9.42
#